data_AF-A0A661IF37-F1
#
_entry.id   AF-A0A661IF37-F1
#
_cell.length_a   1.000
_cell.length_b   1.000
_cell.length_c   1.000
_cell.angle_alpha   90.00
_cell.angle_beta   90.00
_cell.angle_gamma   90.00
#
_symmetry.space_group_name_H-M   'P 1'
#
loop_
_entity.id
_entity.type
_entity.pdbx_description
1 polymer ?
#
loop_
_entity_poly.entity_id
_entity_poly.type
_entity_poly.pdbx_seq_one_letter_code
_entity_poly.pdbx_strand_id
1 'polypeptide(L)'
;MANKYFIDEDRCTGCLACVENCPAGALRAEVREEWVKVLHNPIRCARCGLCWRNCPEGAISLEDLTEGRWLETARVKLLFCERCGAVLGGRKHAEVLPEGRRLCERCRRLAEGQRWAQWIRPKEVLR
;
A
#
# COMPACT_ATOMS: atom_id res chain seq x y z
N MET A 1 3.41 -8.74 -25.15
CA MET A 1 2.92 -7.72 -24.21
C MET A 1 3.55 -8.07 -22.87
N ALA A 2 4.39 -7.19 -22.31
CA ALA A 2 5.08 -7.48 -21.06
C ALA A 2 4.11 -7.26 -19.90
N ASN A 3 3.72 -8.35 -19.24
CA ASN A 3 2.71 -8.35 -18.20
C ASN A 3 3.36 -7.96 -16.88
N LYS A 4 2.86 -6.87 -16.28
CA LYS A 4 3.50 -6.24 -15.12
C LYS A 4 3.08 -6.97 -13.85
N TYR A 5 3.99 -7.14 -12.89
CA TYR A 5 3.58 -7.30 -11.50
C TYR A 5 2.71 -6.09 -11.18
N PHE A 6 1.42 -6.35 -11.07
CA PHE A 6 0.41 -5.33 -11.05
C PHE A 6 -0.13 -5.23 -9.64
N ILE A 7 -0.06 -4.03 -9.09
CA ILE A 7 -0.76 -3.69 -7.87
C ILE A 7 -1.92 -2.81 -8.30
N ASP A 8 -3.14 -3.30 -8.06
CA ASP A 8 -4.36 -2.54 -8.24
C ASP A 8 -4.37 -1.35 -7.26
N GLU A 9 -4.22 -0.13 -7.80
CA GLU A 9 -4.15 1.10 -7.02
C GLU A 9 -5.48 1.47 -6.34
N ASP A 10 -6.60 1.01 -6.89
CA ASP A 10 -7.92 1.26 -6.31
C ASP A 10 -8.12 0.41 -5.06
N ARG A 11 -7.56 -0.81 -5.04
CA ARG A 11 -7.58 -1.71 -3.87
C ARG A 11 -6.43 -1.51 -2.92
N CYS A 12 -5.28 -1.02 -3.39
CA CYS A 12 -4.08 -0.89 -2.58
C CYS A 12 -4.21 0.23 -1.55
N THR A 13 -3.85 -0.08 -0.31
CA THR A 13 -3.98 0.85 0.82
C THR A 13 -2.67 1.50 1.23
N GLY A 14 -1.57 1.13 0.58
CA GLY A 14 -0.24 1.60 0.94
C GLY A 14 0.30 1.05 2.26
N CYS A 15 -0.23 -0.09 2.75
CA CYS A 15 0.19 -0.70 4.02
C CYS A 15 1.59 -1.34 4.01
N LEU A 16 2.21 -1.49 2.83
CA LEU A 16 3.57 -2.02 2.63
C LEU A 16 3.81 -3.46 3.10
N ALA A 17 2.77 -4.22 3.46
CA ALA A 17 2.90 -5.64 3.82
C ALA A 17 3.64 -6.46 2.75
N CYS A 18 3.47 -6.14 1.46
CA CYS A 18 4.17 -6.80 0.37
C CYS A 18 5.69 -6.54 0.37
N VAL A 19 6.12 -5.35 0.77
CA VAL A 19 7.54 -4.96 0.88
C VAL A 19 8.16 -5.66 2.09
N GLU A 20 7.50 -5.60 3.25
CA GLU A 20 7.99 -6.23 4.49
C GLU A 20 8.14 -7.74 4.37
N ASN A 21 7.20 -8.40 3.67
CA ASN A 21 7.19 -9.85 3.50
C ASN A 21 8.00 -10.33 2.28
N CYS A 22 8.81 -9.48 1.65
CA CYS A 22 9.63 -9.87 0.51
C CYS A 22 11.03 -10.32 0.96
N PRO A 23 11.30 -11.64 1.11
CA PRO A 23 12.60 -12.13 1.57
C PRO A 23 13.73 -11.83 0.58
N ALA A 24 13.39 -11.67 -0.69
CA ALA A 24 14.37 -11.40 -1.75
C ALA A 24 14.74 -9.91 -1.87
N GLY A 25 14.08 -9.02 -1.11
CA GLY A 25 14.26 -7.57 -1.27
C GLY A 25 13.98 -7.08 -2.69
N ALA A 26 13.04 -7.75 -3.37
CA ALA A 26 12.61 -7.45 -4.74
C ALA A 26 11.53 -6.37 -4.79
N LEU A 27 10.96 -5.98 -3.65
CA LEU A 27 10.00 -4.89 -3.53
C LEU A 27 10.60 -3.77 -2.68
N ARG A 28 10.30 -2.53 -3.05
CA ARG A 28 10.67 -1.31 -2.31
C ARG A 28 9.51 -0.33 -2.30
N ALA A 29 9.45 0.50 -1.28
CA ALA A 29 8.56 1.65 -1.23
C ALA A 29 9.36 2.94 -1.20
N GLU A 30 8.89 3.93 -1.94
CA GLU A 30 9.32 5.33 -1.81
C GLU A 30 8.12 6.13 -1.32
N VAL A 31 8.30 6.86 -0.21
CA VAL A 31 7.23 7.66 0.38
C VAL A 31 7.63 9.12 0.28
N ARG A 32 6.74 9.93 -0.32
CA ARG A 32 6.93 11.37 -0.48
C ARG A 32 5.61 12.06 -0.25
N GLU A 33 5.58 12.96 0.73
CA GLU A 33 4.37 13.70 1.11
C GLU A 33 3.19 12.73 1.37
N GLU A 34 2.17 12.80 0.53
CA GLU A 34 0.96 11.99 0.56
C GLU A 34 1.00 10.77 -0.37
N TRP A 35 2.15 10.44 -0.96
CA TRP A 35 2.28 9.39 -1.97
C TRP A 35 3.19 8.25 -1.53
N VAL A 36 2.73 7.03 -1.74
CA VAL A 36 3.52 5.80 -1.62
C VAL A 36 3.68 5.18 -2.99
N LYS A 37 4.92 5.05 -3.45
CA LYS A 37 5.27 4.39 -4.71
C LYS A 37 5.89 3.03 -4.43
N VAL A 38 5.33 1.96 -4.99
CA VAL A 38 5.85 0.60 -4.87
C VAL A 38 6.63 0.23 -6.12
N LEU A 39 7.89 -0.12 -5.92
CA LEU A 39 8.84 -0.53 -6.94
C LEU A 39 9.07 -2.04 -6.86
N HIS A 40 9.16 -2.70 -8.00
CA HIS A 40 9.48 -4.11 -8.12
C HIS A 40 10.71 -4.35 -8.99
N ASN A 41 11.60 -5.22 -8.52
CA ASN A 41 12.78 -5.67 -9.23
C ASN A 41 12.59 -7.12 -9.69
N PRO A 42 12.25 -7.35 -10.96
CA PRO A 42 11.99 -8.70 -11.45
C PRO A 42 13.24 -9.59 -11.48
N ILE A 43 14.44 -9.01 -11.60
CA ILE A 43 15.72 -9.75 -11.53
C ILE A 43 15.94 -10.35 -10.13
N ARG A 44 15.50 -9.65 -9.08
CA ARG A 44 15.59 -10.13 -7.69
C ARG A 44 14.40 -11.00 -7.28
N CYS A 45 13.30 -10.96 -8.04
CA CYS A 45 12.07 -11.62 -7.63
C CYS A 45 12.18 -13.14 -7.73
N ALA A 46 12.20 -13.82 -6.58
CA ALA A 46 12.18 -15.28 -6.51
C ALA A 46 10.81 -15.91 -6.85
N ARG A 47 9.82 -15.10 -7.26
CA ARG A 47 8.45 -15.53 -7.62
C ARG A 47 7.77 -16.41 -6.56
N CYS A 48 8.08 -16.18 -5.28
CA CYS A 48 7.57 -16.98 -4.15
C CYS A 48 6.09 -16.78 -3.81
N GLY A 49 5.45 -15.73 -4.36
CA GLY A 49 4.04 -15.41 -4.13
C GLY A 49 3.69 -14.88 -2.72
N LEU A 50 4.66 -14.61 -1.86
CA LEU A 50 4.40 -14.11 -0.50
C LEU A 50 3.73 -12.73 -0.49
N CYS A 51 4.15 -11.83 -1.38
CA CYS A 51 3.52 -10.52 -1.51
C CYS A 51 2.04 -10.64 -1.88
N TRP A 52 1.69 -11.56 -2.78
CA TRP A 52 0.31 -11.85 -3.16
C TRP A 52 -0.50 -12.43 -1.99
N ARG A 53 0.02 -13.48 -1.34
CA ARG A 53 -0.66 -14.14 -0.20
C ARG A 53 -0.85 -13.23 1.00
N ASN A 54 0.12 -12.36 1.29
CA ASN A 54 0.10 -11.50 2.46
C ASN A 54 -0.53 -10.13 2.18
N CYS A 55 -1.06 -9.90 0.98
CA CYS A 55 -1.79 -8.68 0.69
C CYS A 55 -3.18 -8.75 1.36
N PRO A 56 -3.46 -7.96 2.41
CA PRO A 56 -4.75 -8.01 3.09
C PRO A 56 -5.91 -7.56 2.19
N GLU A 57 -5.59 -6.78 1.15
CA GLU A 57 -6.55 -6.22 0.21
C GLU A 57 -6.73 -7.09 -1.05
N GLY A 58 -5.91 -8.13 -1.23
CA GLY A 58 -5.86 -8.91 -2.47
C GLY A 58 -5.59 -8.05 -3.72
N ALA A 59 -4.80 -6.96 -3.56
CA ALA A 59 -4.54 -5.98 -4.62
C ALA A 59 -3.43 -6.41 -5.60
N ILE A 60 -2.76 -7.54 -5.38
CA ILE A 60 -1.60 -7.97 -6.16
C ILE A 60 -2.03 -9.01 -7.19
N SER A 61 -1.55 -8.89 -8.42
CA SER A 61 -1.62 -9.94 -9.42
C SER A 61 -0.20 -10.39 -9.80
N LEU A 62 -0.01 -11.71 -9.82
CA LEU A 62 1.26 -12.32 -10.23
C LEU A 62 1.22 -12.56 -11.73
N GLU A 63 1.96 -11.75 -12.44
CA GLU A 63 2.05 -11.74 -13.89
C GLU A 63 3.52 -11.83 -14.33
N ASP A 64 3.76 -12.32 -15.55
CA ASP A 64 5.11 -12.60 -16.06
C ASP A 64 5.88 -11.34 -16.38
N LEU A 65 6.67 -10.90 -15.40
CA LEU A 65 7.69 -9.88 -15.58
C LEU A 65 9.01 -10.49 -16.02
N THR A 66 9.50 -10.02 -17.17
CA THR A 66 10.72 -10.52 -17.80
C THR A 66 11.83 -9.46 -17.92
N GLU A 67 11.54 -8.17 -17.72
CA GLU A 67 12.47 -7.09 -18.09
C GLU A 67 12.50 -5.94 -17.07
N GLY A 68 13.67 -5.32 -16.88
CA GLY A 68 13.86 -4.13 -16.03
C GLY A 68 14.53 -4.38 -14.68
N ARG A 69 15.07 -3.32 -14.07
CA ARG A 69 15.74 -3.38 -12.76
C ARG A 69 14.85 -2.92 -11.61
N TRP A 70 14.22 -1.76 -11.72
CA TRP A 70 13.22 -1.29 -10.76
C TRP A 70 12.07 -0.71 -11.57
N LEU A 71 10.95 -1.42 -11.55
CA LEU A 71 9.73 -1.04 -12.23
C LEU A 71 8.77 -0.44 -11.23
N GLU A 72 8.14 0.67 -11.59
CA GLU A 72 6.99 1.18 -10.84
C GLU A 72 5.78 0.27 -11.06
N THR A 73 5.17 -0.15 -9.95
CA THR A 73 4.07 -1.14 -9.96
C THR A 73 2.78 -0.61 -9.36
N ALA A 74 2.88 0.38 -8.47
CA ALA A 74 1.74 1.19 -8.05
C ALA A 74 2.23 2.52 -7.46
N ARG A 75 1.35 3.52 -7.53
CA ARG A 75 1.45 4.78 -6.84
C ARG A 75 0.14 5.11 -6.11
N VAL A 76 0.16 4.98 -4.79
CA VAL A 76 -1.03 5.13 -3.95
C VAL A 76 -1.00 6.47 -3.24
N LYS A 77 -2.09 7.23 -3.38
CA LYS A 77 -2.33 8.44 -2.59
C LYS A 77 -2.84 8.05 -1.21
N LEU A 78 -2.09 8.41 -0.17
CA LEU A 78 -2.46 8.24 1.21
C LEU A 78 -3.47 9.30 1.65
N LEU A 79 -4.38 8.87 2.50
CA LEU A 79 -5.34 9.71 3.19
C LEU A 79 -4.90 9.87 4.64
N PHE A 80 -5.09 11.06 5.20
CA PHE A 80 -4.63 11.39 6.55
C PHE A 80 -5.75 11.94 7.42
N CYS A 81 -5.63 11.74 8.73
CA CYS A 81 -6.50 12.38 9.69
C CYS A 81 -6.08 13.84 9.90
N GLU A 82 -6.92 14.80 9.50
CA GLU A 82 -6.57 16.24 9.56
C GLU A 82 -6.39 16.82 10.98
N ARG A 83 -6.76 16.12 12.06
CA ARG A 83 -6.45 16.58 13.43
C ARG A 83 -5.26 15.89 14.09
N CYS A 84 -4.96 14.63 13.78
CA CYS A 84 -3.85 13.89 14.42
C CYS A 84 -2.75 13.42 13.47
N GLY A 85 -2.92 13.60 12.16
CA GLY A 85 -1.95 13.23 11.14
C GLY A 85 -1.83 11.73 10.84
N ALA A 86 -2.63 10.87 11.48
CA ALA A 86 -2.56 9.43 11.25
C ALA A 86 -2.94 9.06 9.80
N VAL A 87 -2.22 8.10 9.21
CA VAL A 87 -2.55 7.54 7.89
C VAL A 87 -3.82 6.68 7.99
N LEU A 88 -4.76 6.92 7.10
CA LEU A 88 -6.06 6.23 7.00
C LEU A 88 -6.10 5.22 5.85
N GLY A 89 -5.08 5.22 4.97
CA GLY A 89 -4.91 4.30 3.86
C GLY A 89 -5.14 4.95 2.49
N GLY A 90 -5.40 4.15 1.46
CA GLY A 90 -5.51 4.59 0.06
C GLY A 90 -6.94 4.93 -0.41
N ARG A 91 -7.13 4.95 -1.74
CA ARG A 91 -8.40 5.33 -2.40
C ARG A 91 -9.60 4.51 -1.93
N LYS A 92 -9.47 3.19 -1.76
CA LYS A 92 -10.53 2.34 -1.19
C LYS A 92 -11.11 2.89 0.11
N HIS A 93 -10.25 3.43 0.99
CA HIS A 93 -10.71 3.99 2.25
C HIS A 93 -11.38 5.35 2.07
N ALA A 94 -11.20 6.02 0.94
CA ALA A 94 -11.86 7.29 0.68
C ALA A 94 -13.39 7.14 0.68
N GLU A 95 -13.90 6.04 0.14
CA GLU A 95 -15.32 5.75 -0.03
C GLU A 95 -16.05 5.54 1.30
N VAL A 96 -15.35 5.07 2.32
CA VAL A 96 -15.91 4.77 3.65
C VAL A 96 -15.67 5.89 4.68
N LEU A 97 -14.92 6.93 4.30
CA LEU A 97 -14.63 8.05 5.19
C LEU A 97 -15.70 9.14 5.05
N PRO A 98 -16.03 9.87 6.14
CA PRO A 98 -17.07 10.90 6.13
C PRO A 98 -16.81 11.98 5.06
N GLU A 99 -17.88 12.46 4.43
CA GLU A 99 -17.84 13.63 3.56
C GLU A 99 -17.43 14.89 4.38
N GLY A 100 -16.55 15.73 3.84
CA GLY A 100 -16.10 16.98 4.50
C GLY A 100 -15.11 16.81 5.65
N ARG A 101 -14.24 15.78 5.58
CA ARG A 101 -13.29 15.34 6.62
C ARG A 101 -12.64 16.46 7.44
N ARG A 102 -12.71 16.34 8.76
CA ARG A 102 -11.70 16.75 9.76
C ARG A 102 -11.89 15.77 10.91
N LEU A 103 -10.90 14.93 11.21
CA LEU A 103 -11.11 13.67 11.95
C LEU A 103 -10.39 13.62 13.31
N CYS A 104 -10.77 12.67 14.18
CA CYS A 104 -10.57 12.53 15.66
C CYS A 104 -11.81 13.04 16.40
N GLU A 105 -12.47 12.37 17.35
CA GLU A 105 -12.11 11.34 18.33
C GLU A 105 -12.00 9.90 17.78
N ARG A 106 -10.76 9.36 17.80
CA ARG A 106 -10.32 8.08 17.21
C ARG A 106 -10.53 7.98 15.67
N CYS A 107 -10.34 9.08 14.93
CA CYS A 107 -10.58 9.28 13.48
C CYS A 107 -11.40 8.21 12.73
N ARG A 108 -12.72 8.21 12.91
CA ARG A 108 -13.44 8.37 14.19
C ARG A 108 -13.96 6.97 14.52
N ARG A 109 -13.55 6.46 15.68
CA ARG A 109 -13.43 5.02 16.03
C ARG A 109 -12.99 4.06 14.88
N LEU A 110 -11.91 4.42 14.17
CA LEU A 110 -11.24 3.65 13.09
C LEU A 110 -12.11 3.43 11.84
N ALA A 111 -12.78 4.49 11.41
CA ALA A 111 -13.86 4.42 10.42
C ALA A 111 -14.83 3.25 10.74
N GLU A 112 -15.29 3.30 11.99
CA GLU A 112 -16.27 2.48 12.74
C GLU A 112 -16.53 1.04 12.33
N GLY A 113 -15.45 0.29 12.14
CA GLY A 113 -15.46 -1.15 12.44
C GLY A 113 -14.44 -1.97 11.68
N GLN A 114 -14.06 -1.57 10.47
CA GLN A 114 -13.28 -2.46 9.60
C GLN A 114 -11.76 -2.29 9.74
N ARG A 115 -11.25 -2.45 10.97
CA ARG A 115 -9.90 -2.92 11.45
C ARG A 115 -8.64 -2.77 10.55
N TRP A 116 -8.58 -1.84 9.61
CA TRP A 116 -7.43 -1.54 8.75
C TRP A 116 -6.22 -0.97 9.51
N ALA A 117 -6.44 -0.50 10.75
CA ALA A 117 -5.43 0.09 11.62
C ALA A 117 -4.34 -0.86 12.15
N GLN A 118 -4.42 -2.16 11.87
CA GLN A 118 -3.39 -3.11 12.32
C GLN A 118 -2.14 -3.14 11.41
N TRP A 119 -2.21 -2.55 10.21
CA TRP A 119 -1.18 -2.74 9.18
C TRP A 119 -0.51 -1.45 8.71
N ILE A 120 -1.13 -0.28 8.90
CA ILE A 120 -0.49 0.98 8.57
C ILE A 120 0.19 1.50 9.83
N ARG A 121 1.46 1.09 10.06
CA ARG A 121 2.26 1.59 11.18
C ARG A 121 2.58 3.07 10.99
N PRO A 122 1.94 4.00 11.74
CA PRO A 122 2.08 5.44 11.47
C PRO A 122 3.46 6.00 11.83
N LYS A 123 4.31 5.24 12.52
CA LYS A 123 5.59 5.75 13.06
C LYS A 123 6.83 5.42 12.23
N GLU A 124 6.72 4.59 11.20
CA GLU A 124 7.90 4.06 10.47
C GLU A 124 7.94 4.47 8.99
N VAL A 125 6.83 4.97 8.42
CA VAL A 125 6.70 5.21 6.97
C VAL A 125 7.00 6.67 6.57
N LEU A 126 7.07 7.60 7.51
CA LEU A 126 7.26 9.05 7.28
C LEU A 126 8.52 9.64 7.97
N ARG A 127 9.60 8.86 8.09
CA ARG A 127 10.90 9.39 8.49
C ARG A 127 11.82 9.59 7.29
#